data_AF-A0A3D1LM32-F1
#
_entry.id   AF-A0A3D1LM32-F1
#
_cell.length_a   1.000
_cell.length_b   1.000
_cell.length_c   1.000
_cell.angle_alpha   90.00
_cell.angle_beta   90.00
_cell.angle_gamma   90.00
#
_symmetry.space_group_name_H-M   'P 1'
#
loop_
_entity.id
_entity.type
_entity.pdbx_description
1 polymer ?
#
loop_
_entity_poly.entity_id
_entity_poly.type
_entity_poly.pdbx_seq_one_letter_code
_entity_poly.pdbx_strand_id
1 'polypeptide(L)'
;MENTPARKDTGDFQFPWSQNITDRKRNTTLHMDESQINNILSKIPGSKRAAQGVLIPFEDGSFYHVQGIISKDESEGLSTEETFFCAFCSKNEILRLRNLRGAHDYLLRLRANALVDSPRAVRVMRERRKEIEKSGRHWSLSQYYHSKDHYHKSYIGYLSRNNAKILKGIPAGLAFIPEANAVCIRSLAGDVVIASESLEHFYYFMSIAFYGSQLGIHLIDREHAVLIAVRIMSGVEALDFEIDPRAILPLETERTINTLVKHQMQFTFGHEYAHHLCGHMSSPETCFDAISPETSIFNRNALRLYNYDLEYQADLNSLMNIQNDPNAYAQVAMGAFSVLLYLHFLHDVWEKLGLKRFSVSETHPSAIDRLKKLIQGLGKKSPVSEKELEDSLALSNDLSAIFVRQLERGRDDALTFYGSVYLPSYISKLKRDRIDF
;
A
#
# COMPACT_ATOMS: atom_id res chain seq x y z
N MET A 1 60.02 -12.97 4.97
CA MET A 1 60.58 -14.05 5.81
C MET A 1 59.54 -14.32 6.88
N GLU A 2 58.61 -15.26 6.60
CA GLU A 2 58.69 -16.68 7.03
C GLU A 2 58.64 -16.84 8.55
N ASN A 3 57.93 -17.79 9.17
CA ASN A 3 56.86 -18.71 8.82
C ASN A 3 56.33 -19.23 10.18
N THR A 4 55.01 -19.38 10.30
CA THR A 4 54.20 -20.20 11.24
C THR A 4 54.83 -21.59 11.60
N PRO A 5 54.41 -22.38 12.65
CA PRO A 5 52.99 -22.64 13.02
C PRO A 5 52.58 -23.11 14.47
N ALA A 6 51.24 -23.16 14.65
CA ALA A 6 50.39 -24.12 15.42
C ALA A 6 50.42 -24.11 16.97
N ARG A 7 49.33 -24.36 17.74
CA ARG A 7 47.96 -24.89 17.49
C ARG A 7 47.05 -24.60 18.72
N LYS A 8 45.75 -24.43 18.45
CA LYS A 8 44.51 -24.78 19.21
C LYS A 8 44.49 -24.72 20.75
N ASP A 9 43.51 -23.98 21.29
CA ASP A 9 42.44 -24.62 22.09
C ASP A 9 41.14 -23.79 22.10
N THR A 10 40.04 -24.53 22.02
CA THR A 10 38.64 -24.11 21.91
C THR A 10 38.05 -23.91 23.30
N GLY A 11 37.60 -22.70 23.61
CA GLY A 11 36.83 -22.40 24.81
C GLY A 11 35.35 -22.19 24.49
N ASP A 12 34.57 -23.25 24.67
CA ASP A 12 33.11 -23.23 24.64
C ASP A 12 32.55 -22.35 25.78
N PHE A 13 31.85 -21.28 25.43
CA PHE A 13 31.05 -20.49 26.38
C PHE A 13 29.60 -21.00 26.35
N GLN A 14 29.29 -21.98 27.21
CA GLN A 14 27.92 -22.39 27.54
C GLN A 14 27.35 -21.45 28.62
N PHE A 15 26.23 -20.80 28.33
CA PHE A 15 25.43 -20.09 29.35
C PHE A 15 24.41 -21.05 29.98
N PRO A 16 24.33 -21.14 31.32
CA PRO A 16 23.41 -22.03 32.01
C PRO A 16 22.15 -21.28 32.44
N TRP A 17 21.01 -21.52 31.79
CA TRP A 17 19.69 -21.32 32.43
C TRP A 17 18.70 -22.35 31.88
N SER A 18 18.73 -23.54 32.47
CA SER A 18 17.54 -24.38 32.59
C SER A 18 17.19 -24.46 34.07
N GLN A 19 16.12 -23.78 34.47
CA GLN A 19 15.11 -24.32 35.39
C GLN A 19 13.93 -23.35 35.52
N ASN A 20 12.75 -23.91 35.23
CA ASN A 20 11.43 -23.49 35.67
C ASN A 20 10.94 -22.08 35.29
N ILE A 21 10.69 -21.89 34.00
CA ILE A 21 9.58 -21.03 33.56
C ILE A 21 8.39 -21.96 33.36
N THR A 22 7.50 -21.99 34.35
CA THR A 22 6.15 -22.54 34.19
C THR A 22 5.53 -21.94 32.93
N ASP A 23 5.14 -22.82 32.01
CA ASP A 23 4.32 -22.54 30.83
C ASP A 23 3.11 -21.67 31.20
N ARG A 24 3.24 -20.36 30.99
CA ARG A 24 2.13 -19.52 30.56
C ARG A 24 2.47 -19.05 29.16
N LYS A 25 2.33 -19.95 28.19
CA LYS A 25 2.04 -19.54 26.81
C LYS A 25 0.83 -18.63 26.89
N ARG A 26 1.06 -17.32 26.71
CA ARG A 26 -0.01 -16.34 26.58
C ARG A 26 -0.74 -16.71 25.29
N ASN A 27 -1.87 -17.41 25.41
CA ASN A 27 -2.84 -17.51 24.34
C ASN A 27 -3.52 -16.14 24.23
N THR A 28 -2.78 -15.19 23.67
CA THR A 28 -3.26 -13.91 23.17
C THR A 28 -3.70 -14.15 21.75
N THR A 29 -4.99 -14.30 21.53
CA THR A 29 -5.56 -14.31 20.19
C THR A 29 -6.74 -13.34 20.15
N LEU A 30 -6.61 -12.31 19.31
CA LEU A 30 -7.77 -11.54 18.84
C LEU A 30 -8.69 -12.38 17.95
N HIS A 31 -8.30 -13.60 17.63
CA HIS A 31 -9.19 -14.65 17.15
C HIS A 31 -9.77 -15.41 18.32
N MET A 32 -11.07 -15.63 18.27
CA MET A 32 -11.69 -16.56 19.20
C MET A 32 -11.15 -17.97 18.95
N ASP A 33 -10.48 -18.54 19.94
CA ASP A 33 -10.14 -19.96 19.91
C ASP A 33 -11.41 -20.83 20.04
N GLU A 34 -11.30 -22.12 19.73
CA GLU A 34 -12.43 -23.05 19.81
C GLU A 34 -13.06 -23.09 21.21
N SER A 35 -12.26 -22.94 22.27
CA SER A 35 -12.80 -22.92 23.64
C SER A 35 -13.66 -21.68 23.88
N GLN A 36 -13.23 -20.52 23.38
CA GLN A 36 -13.94 -19.26 23.46
C GLN A 36 -15.23 -19.29 22.63
N ILE A 37 -15.19 -19.83 21.41
CA ILE A 37 -16.37 -20.03 20.55
C ILE A 37 -17.40 -20.90 21.27
N ASN A 38 -16.99 -22.08 21.73
CA ASN A 38 -17.90 -23.01 22.41
C ASN A 38 -18.46 -22.44 23.72
N ASN A 39 -17.68 -21.65 24.45
CA ASN A 39 -18.14 -20.95 25.65
C ASN A 39 -19.21 -19.88 25.34
N ILE A 40 -19.10 -19.13 24.24
CA ILE A 40 -20.17 -18.19 23.85
C ILE A 40 -21.41 -18.95 23.39
N LEU A 41 -21.25 -19.96 22.52
CA LEU A 41 -22.35 -20.75 21.97
C LEU A 41 -23.19 -21.43 23.06
N SER A 42 -22.55 -21.89 24.14
CA SER A 42 -23.24 -22.52 25.28
C SER A 42 -23.93 -21.52 26.22
N LYS A 43 -23.50 -20.25 26.25
CA LYS A 43 -24.01 -19.24 27.19
C LYS A 43 -25.05 -18.31 26.59
N ILE A 44 -25.05 -18.11 25.28
CA ILE A 44 -25.94 -17.16 24.61
C ILE A 44 -26.95 -17.93 23.75
N PRO A 45 -28.21 -18.05 24.18
CA PRO A 45 -29.25 -18.75 23.43
C PRO A 45 -29.42 -18.18 22.02
N GLY A 46 -29.60 -19.05 21.04
CA GLY A 46 -29.80 -18.66 19.63
C GLY A 46 -28.51 -18.26 18.88
N SER A 47 -27.38 -18.14 19.57
CA SER A 47 -26.10 -17.85 18.91
C SER A 47 -25.68 -18.97 17.96
N LYS A 48 -25.02 -18.60 16.85
CA LYS A 48 -24.61 -19.52 15.78
C LYS A 48 -23.14 -19.35 15.44
N ARG A 49 -22.50 -20.46 15.08
CA ARG A 49 -21.12 -20.44 14.60
C ARG A 49 -21.04 -19.76 13.22
N ALA A 50 -20.07 -18.86 13.05
CA ALA A 50 -19.69 -18.30 11.75
C ALA A 50 -18.37 -18.91 11.24
N ALA A 51 -18.00 -18.63 10.00
CA ALA A 51 -16.68 -18.96 9.47
C ALA A 51 -15.54 -18.39 10.35
N GLN A 52 -15.77 -17.19 10.90
CA GLN A 52 -14.91 -16.56 11.90
C GLN A 52 -15.76 -16.10 13.09
N GLY A 53 -15.58 -16.69 14.28
CA GLY A 53 -16.27 -16.26 15.51
C GLY A 53 -17.74 -16.71 15.64
N VAL A 54 -18.59 -15.85 16.23
CA VAL A 54 -19.97 -16.20 16.62
C VAL A 54 -20.96 -15.09 16.21
N LEU A 55 -22.14 -15.48 15.72
CA LEU A 55 -23.28 -14.61 15.49
C LEU A 55 -24.22 -14.66 16.69
N ILE A 56 -24.56 -13.52 17.26
CA ILE A 56 -25.50 -13.38 18.37
C ILE A 56 -26.78 -12.72 17.83
N PRO A 57 -27.93 -13.42 17.80
CA PRO A 57 -29.16 -12.87 17.24
C PRO A 57 -29.80 -11.85 18.18
N PHE A 58 -30.53 -10.92 17.58
CA PHE A 58 -31.46 -10.02 18.25
C PHE A 58 -32.91 -10.40 17.97
N GLU A 59 -33.82 -9.86 18.77
CA GLU A 59 -35.27 -10.11 18.64
C GLU A 59 -35.85 -9.57 17.31
N ASP A 60 -35.24 -8.53 16.73
CA ASP A 60 -35.64 -7.94 15.45
C ASP A 60 -35.13 -8.70 14.22
N GLY A 61 -34.44 -9.82 14.43
CA GLY A 61 -33.83 -10.63 13.37
C GLY A 61 -32.45 -10.16 12.90
N SER A 62 -31.93 -9.06 13.45
CA SER A 62 -30.54 -8.66 13.25
C SER A 62 -29.57 -9.51 14.09
N PHE A 63 -28.26 -9.32 13.91
CA PHE A 63 -27.26 -10.05 14.69
C PHE A 63 -25.98 -9.23 14.92
N TYR A 64 -25.33 -9.47 16.06
CA TYR A 64 -23.94 -9.08 16.25
C TYR A 64 -23.01 -10.17 15.75
N HIS A 65 -21.99 -9.77 14.99
CA HIS A 65 -20.89 -10.65 14.61
C HIS A 65 -19.70 -10.43 15.54
N VAL A 66 -19.52 -11.33 16.52
CA VAL A 66 -18.39 -11.31 17.44
C VAL A 66 -17.23 -12.05 16.79
N GLN A 67 -16.17 -11.30 16.46
CA GLN A 67 -15.01 -11.82 15.71
C GLN A 67 -13.76 -12.02 16.58
N GLY A 68 -13.75 -11.47 17.80
CA GLY A 68 -12.59 -11.49 18.68
C GLY A 68 -12.92 -11.06 20.10
N ILE A 69 -12.04 -11.41 21.04
CA ILE A 69 -12.13 -11.02 22.45
C ILE A 69 -10.84 -10.29 22.81
N ILE A 70 -10.96 -9.08 23.34
CA ILE A 70 -9.82 -8.31 23.85
C ILE A 70 -9.66 -8.63 25.33
N SER A 71 -8.43 -8.92 25.76
CA SER A 71 -8.14 -9.18 27.16
C SER A 71 -8.29 -7.92 28.02
N LYS A 72 -8.54 -8.08 29.33
CA LYS A 72 -8.59 -6.95 30.26
C LYS A 72 -7.26 -6.17 30.25
N ASP A 73 -6.13 -6.87 30.17
CA ASP A 73 -4.81 -6.25 30.16
C ASP A 73 -4.57 -5.36 28.92
N GLU A 74 -5.06 -5.79 27.74
CA GLU A 74 -4.97 -5.01 26.49
C GLU A 74 -5.86 -3.76 26.50
N SER A 75 -7.01 -3.82 27.18
CA SER A 75 -7.98 -2.73 27.27
C SER A 75 -7.79 -1.84 28.50
N GLU A 76 -7.01 -2.27 29.50
CA GLU A 76 -6.82 -1.53 30.75
C GLU A 76 -6.23 -0.13 30.49
N GLY A 77 -6.91 0.90 30.99
CA GLY A 77 -6.49 2.28 30.82
C GLY A 77 -6.83 2.89 29.45
N LEU A 78 -7.54 2.16 28.59
CA LEU A 78 -8.15 2.67 27.36
C LEU A 78 -9.64 3.00 27.61
N SER A 79 -10.15 4.03 26.93
CA SER A 79 -11.59 4.30 26.85
C SER A 79 -12.27 3.28 25.93
N THR A 80 -13.60 3.18 26.01
CA THR A 80 -14.37 2.30 25.12
C THR A 80 -14.13 2.62 23.63
N GLU A 81 -14.07 3.90 23.26
CA GLU A 81 -13.78 4.34 21.89
C GLU A 81 -12.37 3.93 21.45
N GLU A 82 -11.40 4.01 22.35
CA GLU A 82 -10.02 3.62 22.07
C GLU A 82 -9.84 2.10 21.91
N THR A 83 -10.69 1.29 22.54
CA THR A 83 -10.61 -0.18 22.37
C THR A 83 -10.85 -0.65 20.95
N PHE A 84 -11.52 0.17 20.12
CA PHE A 84 -11.69 -0.13 18.71
C PHE A 84 -10.34 -0.27 17.98
N PHE A 85 -9.37 0.59 18.32
CA PHE A 85 -8.03 0.57 17.73
C PHE A 85 -7.24 -0.70 18.09
N CYS A 86 -7.60 -1.42 19.16
CA CYS A 86 -6.92 -2.68 19.53
C CYS A 86 -6.99 -3.75 18.42
N ALA A 87 -7.93 -3.61 17.48
CA ALA A 87 -8.02 -4.50 16.32
C ALA A 87 -6.80 -4.43 15.40
N PHE A 88 -6.08 -3.30 15.37
CA PHE A 88 -4.99 -3.07 14.43
C PHE A 88 -3.80 -2.26 15.00
N CYS A 89 -3.92 -1.65 16.17
CA CYS A 89 -2.85 -0.98 16.91
C CYS A 89 -2.48 -1.76 18.18
N SER A 90 -1.23 -1.61 18.62
CA SER A 90 -0.83 -2.01 19.97
C SER A 90 -1.31 -1.00 21.02
N LYS A 91 -1.48 -1.42 22.27
CA LYS A 91 -1.85 -0.53 23.39
C LYS A 91 -0.95 0.70 23.49
N ASN A 92 0.37 0.53 23.35
CA ASN A 92 1.33 1.63 23.39
C ASN A 92 1.15 2.63 22.25
N GLU A 93 0.76 2.17 21.06
CA GLU A 93 0.44 3.05 19.93
C GLU A 93 -0.84 3.84 20.18
N ILE A 94 -1.87 3.21 20.74
CA ILE A 94 -3.13 3.89 21.08
C ILE A 94 -2.86 5.01 22.10
N LEU A 95 -2.05 4.75 23.13
CA LEU A 95 -1.67 5.77 24.09
C LEU A 95 -0.85 6.92 23.46
N ARG A 96 0.00 6.64 22.46
CA ARG A 96 0.73 7.67 21.70
C ARG A 96 -0.20 8.54 20.87
N LEU A 97 -1.32 8.01 20.37
CA LEU A 97 -2.30 8.77 19.59
C LEU A 97 -3.02 9.85 20.41
N ARG A 98 -3.06 9.74 21.75
CA ARG A 98 -3.63 10.77 22.64
C ARG A 98 -2.88 12.10 22.60
N ASN A 99 -1.56 12.05 22.40
CA ASN A 99 -0.72 13.24 22.42
C ASN A 99 0.49 13.03 21.49
N LEU A 100 0.39 13.58 20.28
CA LEU A 100 1.41 13.44 19.24
C LEU A 100 2.66 14.23 19.61
N ARG A 101 3.81 13.56 19.73
CA ARG A 101 5.08 14.18 20.11
C ARG A 101 5.96 14.55 18.92
N GLY A 102 5.63 14.09 17.71
CA GLY A 102 6.37 14.41 16.49
C GLY A 102 5.88 13.66 15.25
N ALA A 103 6.65 13.77 14.17
CA ALA A 103 6.24 13.31 12.84
C ALA A 103 5.97 11.79 12.77
N HIS A 104 6.68 10.98 13.56
CA HIS A 104 6.42 9.54 13.64
C HIS A 104 5.05 9.23 14.27
N ASP A 105 4.63 9.98 15.30
CA ASP A 105 3.29 9.83 15.88
C ASP A 105 2.22 10.34 14.92
N TYR A 106 2.52 11.41 14.17
CA TYR A 106 1.61 11.91 13.14
C TYR A 106 1.41 10.90 12.01
N LEU A 107 2.47 10.24 11.51
CA LEU A 107 2.36 9.17 10.54
C LEU A 107 1.57 7.97 11.08
N LEU A 108 1.75 7.62 12.36
CA LEU A 108 0.94 6.59 13.02
C LEU A 108 -0.55 6.99 13.05
N ARG A 109 -0.86 8.26 13.35
CA ARG A 109 -2.24 8.78 13.31
C ARG A 109 -2.85 8.66 11.92
N LEU A 110 -2.13 9.04 10.87
CA LEU A 110 -2.61 8.91 9.49
C LEU A 110 -2.95 7.45 9.15
N ARG A 111 -2.06 6.51 9.51
CA ARG A 111 -2.30 5.08 9.30
C ARG A 111 -3.49 4.54 10.09
N ALA A 112 -3.61 4.92 11.37
CA ALA A 112 -4.70 4.46 12.22
C ALA A 112 -6.06 5.00 11.74
N ASN A 113 -6.12 6.28 11.36
CA ASN A 113 -7.35 6.90 10.84
C ASN A 113 -7.74 6.31 9.47
N ALA A 114 -6.79 5.87 8.64
CA ALA A 114 -7.11 5.24 7.36
C ALA A 114 -7.84 3.89 7.50
N LEU A 115 -7.72 3.27 8.68
CA LEU A 115 -8.31 1.97 8.98
C LEU A 115 -9.66 2.08 9.69
N VAL A 116 -9.85 3.12 10.49
CA VAL A 116 -10.90 3.15 11.53
C VAL A 116 -12.31 2.98 10.97
N ASP A 117 -12.58 3.57 9.80
CA ASP A 117 -13.91 3.59 9.18
C ASP A 117 -14.12 2.49 8.13
N SER A 118 -13.16 1.55 7.99
CA SER A 118 -13.23 0.49 6.99
C SER A 118 -13.22 -0.90 7.65
N PRO A 119 -14.40 -1.53 7.83
CA PRO A 119 -14.48 -2.89 8.37
C PRO A 119 -13.64 -3.91 7.59
N ARG A 120 -13.50 -3.73 6.27
CA ARG A 120 -12.68 -4.59 5.42
C ARG A 120 -11.18 -4.35 5.65
N ALA A 121 -10.75 -3.09 5.83
CA ALA A 121 -9.37 -2.76 6.19
C ALA A 121 -9.01 -3.34 7.57
N VAL A 122 -9.92 -3.22 8.54
CA VAL A 122 -9.75 -3.83 9.87
C VAL A 122 -9.61 -5.35 9.76
N ARG A 123 -10.40 -6.00 8.90
CA ARG A 123 -10.27 -7.44 8.63
C ARG A 123 -8.89 -7.80 8.07
N VAL A 124 -8.39 -7.05 7.08
CA VAL A 124 -7.05 -7.24 6.51
C VAL A 124 -5.97 -7.09 7.58
N MET A 125 -6.05 -6.05 8.41
CA MET A 125 -5.08 -5.83 9.49
C MET A 125 -5.11 -6.92 10.56
N ARG A 126 -6.29 -7.47 10.87
CA ARG A 126 -6.41 -8.62 11.78
C ARG A 126 -5.74 -9.87 11.23
N GLU A 127 -5.93 -10.20 9.95
CA GLU A 127 -5.23 -11.35 9.36
C GLU A 127 -3.71 -11.10 9.30
N ARG A 128 -3.26 -9.88 8.97
CA ARG A 128 -1.83 -9.51 9.05
C ARG A 128 -1.28 -9.67 10.47
N ARG A 129 -2.03 -9.23 11.49
CA ARG A 129 -1.69 -9.38 12.90
C ARG A 129 -1.52 -10.84 13.29
N LYS A 130 -2.49 -11.67 12.94
CA LYS A 130 -2.47 -13.11 13.18
C LYS A 130 -1.23 -13.77 12.60
N GLU A 131 -0.88 -13.49 11.36
CA GLU A 131 0.31 -14.09 10.73
C GLU A 131 1.61 -13.68 11.44
N ILE A 132 1.71 -12.42 11.88
CA ILE A 132 2.86 -11.95 12.67
C ILE A 132 2.91 -12.62 14.05
N GLU A 133 1.79 -12.68 14.77
CA GLU A 133 1.72 -13.25 16.12
C GLU A 133 1.96 -14.78 16.10
N LYS A 134 1.51 -15.48 15.06
CA LYS A 134 1.83 -16.90 14.84
C LYS A 134 3.34 -17.15 14.73
N SER A 135 4.10 -16.19 14.21
CA SER A 135 5.58 -16.27 14.14
C SER A 135 6.26 -16.01 15.48
N GLY A 136 5.51 -15.75 16.55
CA GLY A 136 6.01 -15.43 17.89
C GLY A 136 6.42 -13.96 18.06
N ARG A 137 6.17 -13.11 17.06
CA ARG A 137 6.48 -11.67 17.11
C ARG A 137 5.27 -10.89 17.64
N HIS A 138 5.53 -9.86 18.42
CA HIS A 138 4.46 -8.95 18.86
C HIS A 138 3.98 -8.08 17.70
N TRP A 139 2.67 -7.84 17.66
CA TRP A 139 2.08 -6.92 16.69
C TRP A 139 2.19 -5.47 17.13
N SER A 140 2.51 -4.60 16.18
CA SER A 140 2.23 -3.17 16.23
C SER A 140 2.08 -2.65 14.80
N LEU A 141 1.21 -1.65 14.61
CA LEU A 141 0.92 -1.11 13.28
C LEU A 141 2.18 -0.50 12.66
N SER A 142 2.95 0.22 13.47
CA SER A 142 4.21 0.86 13.09
C SER A 142 5.24 -0.18 12.66
N GLN A 143 5.43 -1.27 13.40
CA GLN A 143 6.41 -2.30 13.03
C GLN A 143 6.00 -3.05 11.77
N TYR A 144 4.71 -3.33 11.58
CA TYR A 144 4.21 -3.91 10.33
C TYR A 144 4.64 -3.04 9.15
N TYR A 145 4.34 -1.75 9.19
CA TYR A 145 4.73 -0.86 8.10
C TYR A 145 6.24 -0.64 7.99
N HIS A 146 6.99 -0.63 9.09
CA HIS A 146 8.45 -0.57 9.01
C HIS A 146 9.06 -1.77 8.27
N SER A 147 8.41 -2.93 8.30
CA SER A 147 8.82 -4.10 7.51
C SER A 147 8.61 -3.92 6.00
N LYS A 148 7.84 -2.92 5.59
CA LYS A 148 7.51 -2.56 4.21
C LYS A 148 8.22 -1.28 3.74
N ASP A 149 9.16 -0.76 4.53
CA ASP A 149 9.90 0.47 4.21
C ASP A 149 10.95 0.30 3.09
N HIS A 150 11.07 -0.89 2.50
CA HIS A 150 12.16 -1.21 1.57
C HIS A 150 12.15 -0.30 0.33
N TYR A 151 11.00 0.16 -0.15
CA TYR A 151 10.91 1.08 -1.29
C TYR A 151 11.66 2.39 -1.04
N HIS A 152 11.25 3.15 -0.03
CA HIS A 152 11.84 4.47 0.26
C HIS A 152 13.27 4.36 0.83
N LYS A 153 13.54 3.37 1.68
CA LYS A 153 14.89 3.17 2.25
C LYS A 153 15.91 2.82 1.19
N SER A 154 15.55 1.99 0.22
CA SER A 154 16.44 1.66 -0.89
C SER A 154 16.66 2.86 -1.81
N TYR A 155 15.61 3.63 -2.12
CA TYR A 155 15.75 4.89 -2.87
C TYR A 155 16.72 5.87 -2.19
N ILE A 156 16.55 6.12 -0.88
CA ILE A 156 17.46 6.96 -0.08
C ILE A 156 18.90 6.44 -0.14
N GLY A 157 19.08 5.11 -0.22
CA GLY A 157 20.37 4.46 -0.35
C GLY A 157 21.14 4.82 -1.63
N TYR A 158 20.44 5.25 -2.68
CA TYR A 158 21.04 5.63 -3.96
C TYR A 158 21.48 7.10 -4.04
N LEU A 159 21.11 7.91 -3.03
CA LEU A 159 21.31 9.35 -3.04
C LEU A 159 22.70 9.76 -2.55
N SER A 160 23.07 11.02 -2.82
CA SER A 160 24.24 11.65 -2.20
C SER A 160 24.10 11.66 -0.67
N ARG A 161 25.24 11.63 0.06
CA ARG A 161 25.23 11.63 1.53
C ARG A 161 24.45 12.80 2.12
N ASN A 162 24.50 13.97 1.47
CA ASN A 162 23.79 15.17 1.91
C ASN A 162 22.28 15.02 1.78
N ASN A 163 21.79 14.62 0.60
CA ASN A 163 20.36 14.40 0.36
C ASN A 163 19.82 13.26 1.23
N ALA A 164 20.56 12.15 1.33
CA ALA A 164 20.20 11.03 2.19
C ALA A 164 20.10 11.44 3.66
N LYS A 165 20.99 12.32 4.16
CA LYS A 165 20.94 12.81 5.54
C LYS A 165 19.67 13.62 5.82
N ILE A 166 19.26 14.47 4.87
CA ILE A 166 18.02 15.26 4.98
C ILE A 166 16.81 14.32 5.05
N LEU A 167 16.71 13.40 4.09
CA LEU A 167 15.52 12.57 3.92
C LEU A 167 15.38 11.46 4.98
N LYS A 168 16.47 10.94 5.54
CA LYS A 168 16.43 9.95 6.64
C LYS A 168 15.71 10.46 7.89
N GLY A 169 15.63 11.79 8.07
CA GLY A 169 14.93 12.41 9.19
C GLY A 169 13.41 12.49 9.00
N ILE A 170 12.89 12.18 7.81
CA ILE A 170 11.47 12.32 7.47
C ILE A 170 10.80 10.94 7.61
N PRO A 171 9.84 10.77 8.52
CA PRO A 171 9.07 9.53 8.60
C PRO A 171 8.33 9.28 7.29
N ALA A 172 8.53 8.11 6.73
CA ALA A 172 7.94 7.73 5.46
C ALA A 172 7.48 6.27 5.45
N GLY A 173 6.54 5.94 4.58
CA GLY A 173 6.20 4.56 4.24
C GLY A 173 4.77 4.39 3.74
N LEU A 174 4.35 3.14 3.66
CA LEU A 174 3.02 2.80 3.17
C LEU A 174 1.92 3.06 4.21
N ALA A 175 0.68 3.13 3.73
CA ALA A 175 -0.54 3.06 4.53
C ALA A 175 -1.69 2.45 3.73
N PHE A 176 -2.60 1.77 4.42
CA PHE A 176 -3.83 1.25 3.85
C PHE A 176 -4.81 2.39 3.64
N ILE A 177 -4.65 3.13 2.54
CA ILE A 177 -5.56 4.22 2.17
C ILE A 177 -6.24 3.79 0.87
N PRO A 178 -7.59 3.75 0.82
CA PRO A 178 -8.31 3.28 -0.35
C PRO A 178 -7.95 4.04 -1.63
N GLU A 179 -7.76 5.35 -1.53
CA GLU A 179 -7.35 6.18 -2.65
C GLU A 179 -5.89 5.89 -3.04
N ALA A 180 -5.67 5.55 -4.30
CA ALA A 180 -4.35 5.32 -4.88
C ALA A 180 -3.59 6.63 -5.07
N ASN A 181 -2.71 6.98 -4.12
CA ASN A 181 -1.98 8.24 -4.13
C ASN A 181 -0.72 8.19 -3.26
N ALA A 182 0.19 9.15 -3.49
CA ALA A 182 1.31 9.46 -2.61
C ALA A 182 1.37 10.96 -2.35
N VAL A 183 1.85 11.35 -1.17
CA VAL A 183 1.94 12.75 -0.79
C VAL A 183 2.99 12.97 0.29
N CYS A 184 3.75 14.04 0.14
CA CYS A 184 4.53 14.65 1.21
C CYS A 184 3.65 15.65 1.98
N ILE A 185 3.54 15.53 3.30
CA ILE A 185 2.69 16.37 4.15
C ILE A 185 3.56 17.11 5.17
N ARG A 186 3.39 18.42 5.27
CA ARG A 186 3.99 19.28 6.28
C ARG A 186 2.96 19.59 7.35
N SER A 187 3.28 19.28 8.60
CA SER A 187 2.41 19.51 9.75
C SER A 187 3.18 20.17 10.89
N LEU A 188 2.46 20.65 11.91
CA LEU A 188 3.09 21.16 13.15
C LEU A 188 3.91 20.07 13.88
N ALA A 189 3.58 18.80 13.68
CA ALA A 189 4.33 17.68 14.24
C ALA A 189 5.59 17.33 13.41
N GLY A 190 5.76 17.92 12.24
CA GLY A 190 6.85 17.69 11.29
C GLY A 190 6.37 17.16 9.94
N ASP A 191 7.32 17.04 9.01
CA ASP A 191 7.08 16.56 7.65
C ASP A 191 6.99 15.01 7.63
N VAL A 192 6.08 14.45 6.82
CA VAL A 192 5.92 13.00 6.60
C VAL A 192 5.69 12.70 5.12
N VAL A 193 6.10 11.53 4.64
CA VAL A 193 5.80 11.07 3.27
C VAL A 193 5.01 9.77 3.33
N ILE A 194 3.86 9.73 2.67
CA ILE A 194 2.98 8.56 2.69
C ILE A 194 2.63 8.17 1.25
N ALA A 195 2.65 6.87 0.98
CA ALA A 195 2.11 6.30 -0.25
C ALA A 195 1.08 5.22 0.10
N SER A 196 0.00 5.12 -0.66
CA SER A 196 -1.04 4.15 -0.36
C SER A 196 -0.70 2.76 -0.89
N GLU A 197 -1.12 1.72 -0.16
CA GLU A 197 -1.05 0.34 -0.63
C GLU A 197 -1.88 0.14 -1.91
N SER A 198 -2.98 0.89 -2.08
CA SER A 198 -3.75 0.90 -3.33
C SER A 198 -2.89 1.27 -4.54
N LEU A 199 -1.97 2.23 -4.40
CA LEU A 199 -1.09 2.63 -5.49
C LEU A 199 -0.10 1.52 -5.87
N GLU A 200 0.43 0.80 -4.87
CA GLU A 200 1.26 -0.40 -5.09
C GLU A 200 0.49 -1.49 -5.85
N HIS A 201 -0.75 -1.75 -5.47
CA HIS A 201 -1.60 -2.71 -6.18
C HIS A 201 -1.98 -2.25 -7.59
N PHE A 202 -2.26 -0.95 -7.78
CA PHE A 202 -2.49 -0.39 -9.12
C PHE A 202 -1.30 -0.65 -10.04
N TYR A 203 -0.09 -0.33 -9.57
CA TYR A 203 1.16 -0.59 -10.30
C TYR A 203 1.36 -2.07 -10.63
N TYR A 204 1.00 -2.96 -9.69
CA TYR A 204 1.07 -4.40 -9.89
C TYR A 204 0.19 -4.87 -11.06
N PHE A 205 -1.10 -4.51 -11.07
CA PHE A 205 -2.01 -4.95 -12.14
C PHE A 205 -1.76 -4.24 -13.47
N MET A 206 -1.33 -2.97 -13.45
CA MET A 206 -0.91 -2.29 -14.68
C MET A 206 0.34 -2.93 -15.29
N SER A 207 1.28 -3.38 -14.45
CA SER A 207 2.45 -4.12 -14.92
C SER A 207 2.08 -5.45 -15.58
N ILE A 208 1.07 -6.16 -15.05
CA ILE A 208 0.51 -7.35 -15.69
C ILE A 208 -0.11 -6.98 -17.05
N ALA A 209 -0.91 -5.92 -17.13
CA ALA A 209 -1.57 -5.53 -18.37
C ALA A 209 -0.57 -5.19 -19.50
N PHE A 210 0.41 -4.33 -19.19
CA PHE A 210 1.38 -3.80 -20.16
C PHE A 210 2.47 -4.81 -20.51
N TYR A 211 3.06 -5.49 -19.52
CA TYR A 211 4.20 -6.40 -19.74
C TYR A 211 3.80 -7.87 -19.80
N GLY A 212 2.55 -8.23 -19.48
CA GLY A 212 2.09 -9.62 -19.41
C GLY A 212 2.30 -10.43 -20.68
N SER A 213 2.21 -9.80 -21.86
CA SER A 213 2.47 -10.49 -23.13
C SER A 213 3.88 -11.09 -23.20
N GLN A 214 4.87 -10.35 -22.69
CA GLN A 214 6.27 -10.77 -22.67
C GLN A 214 6.51 -11.86 -21.61
N LEU A 215 5.63 -11.92 -20.60
CA LEU A 215 5.68 -12.87 -19.49
C LEU A 215 4.81 -14.12 -19.74
N GLY A 216 4.21 -14.25 -20.93
CA GLY A 216 3.34 -15.38 -21.29
C GLY A 216 1.95 -15.34 -20.66
N ILE A 217 1.52 -14.18 -20.14
CA ILE A 217 0.17 -13.99 -19.59
C ILE A 217 -0.83 -13.80 -20.73
N HIS A 218 -1.92 -14.56 -20.72
CA HIS A 218 -2.95 -14.51 -21.75
C HIS A 218 -3.64 -13.15 -21.81
N LEU A 219 -4.13 -12.79 -23.01
CA LEU A 219 -4.80 -11.50 -23.24
C LEU A 219 -5.98 -11.30 -22.28
N ILE A 220 -6.78 -12.36 -22.05
CA ILE A 220 -7.95 -12.26 -21.17
C ILE A 220 -7.59 -11.87 -19.73
N ASP A 221 -6.47 -12.36 -19.18
CA ASP A 221 -6.00 -11.95 -17.85
C ASP A 221 -5.44 -10.54 -17.88
N ARG A 222 -4.75 -10.14 -18.96
CA ARG A 222 -4.27 -8.77 -19.11
C ARG A 222 -5.42 -7.76 -19.15
N GLU A 223 -6.52 -8.09 -19.82
CA GLU A 223 -7.76 -7.31 -19.82
C GLU A 223 -8.38 -7.21 -18.42
N HIS A 224 -8.46 -8.34 -17.69
CA HIS A 224 -8.95 -8.33 -16.30
C HIS A 224 -8.01 -7.57 -15.35
N ALA A 225 -6.70 -7.58 -15.60
CA ALA A 225 -5.74 -6.78 -14.85
C ALA A 225 -6.00 -5.28 -15.03
N VAL A 226 -6.31 -4.84 -16.26
CA VAL A 226 -6.76 -3.45 -16.50
C VAL A 226 -8.03 -3.14 -15.70
N LEU A 227 -9.04 -4.03 -15.74
CA LEU A 227 -10.28 -3.84 -14.99
C LEU A 227 -10.02 -3.69 -13.49
N ILE A 228 -9.20 -4.57 -12.91
CA ILE A 228 -8.82 -4.49 -11.50
C ILE A 228 -8.09 -3.17 -11.22
N ALA A 229 -7.11 -2.78 -12.04
CA ALA A 229 -6.37 -1.54 -11.87
C ALA A 229 -7.27 -0.29 -11.91
N VAL A 230 -8.19 -0.21 -12.87
CA VAL A 230 -9.17 0.89 -12.97
C VAL A 230 -10.11 0.89 -11.76
N ARG A 231 -10.54 -0.28 -11.29
CA ARG A 231 -11.39 -0.39 -10.09
C ARG A 231 -10.66 0.02 -8.81
N ILE A 232 -9.36 -0.26 -8.69
CA ILE A 232 -8.51 0.24 -7.59
C ILE A 232 -8.48 1.77 -7.60
N MET A 233 -8.20 2.37 -8.77
CA MET A 233 -8.16 3.83 -8.91
C MET A 233 -9.52 4.49 -8.66
N SER A 234 -10.61 3.80 -8.98
CA SER A 234 -11.99 4.26 -8.72
C SER A 234 -12.47 4.01 -7.28
N GLY A 235 -11.67 3.33 -6.45
CA GLY A 235 -12.03 3.02 -5.05
C GLY A 235 -13.13 1.96 -4.88
N VAL A 236 -13.44 1.20 -5.94
CA VAL A 236 -14.48 0.16 -5.93
C VAL A 236 -13.91 -1.25 -5.85
N GLU A 237 -12.60 -1.41 -6.08
CA GLU A 237 -11.92 -2.70 -5.84
C GLU A 237 -11.71 -2.90 -4.34
N ALA A 238 -11.98 -4.12 -3.89
CA ALA A 238 -11.60 -4.52 -2.55
C ALA A 238 -10.08 -4.64 -2.41
N LEU A 239 -9.53 -4.22 -1.27
CA LEU A 239 -8.07 -4.19 -1.04
C LEU A 239 -7.57 -5.30 -0.11
N ASP A 240 -8.27 -6.43 -0.09
CA ASP A 240 -7.95 -7.60 0.74
C ASP A 240 -7.14 -8.65 -0.02
N PHE A 241 -6.16 -8.21 -0.81
CA PHE A 241 -5.35 -9.06 -1.70
C PHE A 241 -4.63 -10.21 -0.96
N GLU A 242 -4.29 -10.05 0.32
CA GLU A 242 -3.66 -11.12 1.10
C GLU A 242 -4.64 -12.20 1.57
N ILE A 243 -5.90 -11.82 1.80
CA ILE A 243 -6.96 -12.75 2.23
C ILE A 243 -7.57 -13.41 0.99
N ASP A 244 -7.74 -12.62 -0.06
CA ASP A 244 -8.37 -13.01 -1.31
C ASP A 244 -7.50 -12.63 -2.52
N PRO A 245 -6.48 -13.41 -2.86
CA PRO A 245 -5.61 -13.05 -3.98
C PRO A 245 -6.39 -13.05 -5.30
N ARG A 246 -6.16 -12.01 -6.11
CA ARG A 246 -6.83 -11.84 -7.41
C ARG A 246 -6.27 -12.75 -8.51
N ALA A 247 -5.10 -13.33 -8.24
CA ALA A 247 -4.42 -14.30 -9.06
C ALA A 247 -3.35 -15.02 -8.23
N ILE A 248 -2.98 -16.23 -8.65
CA ILE A 248 -1.77 -16.91 -8.20
C ILE A 248 -0.89 -17.10 -9.44
N LEU A 249 0.05 -16.18 -9.65
CA LEU A 249 0.95 -16.23 -10.82
C LEU A 249 2.12 -17.21 -10.60
N PRO A 250 2.74 -17.72 -11.68
CA PRO A 250 4.01 -18.43 -11.58
C PRO A 250 5.08 -17.60 -10.88
N LEU A 251 5.92 -18.24 -10.07
CA LEU A 251 6.89 -17.56 -9.20
C LEU A 251 7.82 -16.57 -9.93
N GLU A 252 8.30 -16.93 -11.12
CA GLU A 252 9.19 -16.05 -11.89
C GLU A 252 8.44 -14.83 -12.47
N THR A 253 7.19 -15.01 -12.89
CA THR A 253 6.30 -13.92 -13.29
C THR A 253 6.05 -12.98 -12.12
N GLU A 254 5.69 -13.54 -10.96
CA GLU A 254 5.46 -12.81 -9.71
C GLU A 254 6.69 -11.97 -9.30
N ARG A 255 7.89 -12.55 -9.35
CA ARG A 255 9.15 -11.85 -9.05
C ARG A 255 9.42 -10.71 -10.01
N THR A 256 9.16 -10.92 -11.30
CA THR A 256 9.38 -9.91 -12.33
C THR A 256 8.44 -8.73 -12.14
N ILE A 257 7.14 -8.99 -11.96
CA ILE A 257 6.14 -7.94 -11.68
C ILE A 257 6.49 -7.17 -10.41
N ASN A 258 6.80 -7.86 -9.31
CA ASN A 258 7.17 -7.20 -8.05
C ASN A 258 8.45 -6.36 -8.17
N THR A 259 9.37 -6.73 -9.06
CA THR A 259 10.57 -5.92 -9.34
C THR A 259 10.20 -4.63 -10.09
N LEU A 260 9.28 -4.69 -11.05
CA LEU A 260 8.75 -3.50 -11.73
C LEU A 260 8.04 -2.58 -10.74
N VAL A 261 7.16 -3.13 -9.90
CA VAL A 261 6.44 -2.40 -8.85
C VAL A 261 7.40 -1.73 -7.87
N LYS A 262 8.48 -2.42 -7.50
CA LYS A 262 9.51 -1.84 -6.65
C LYS A 262 10.11 -0.56 -7.26
N HIS A 263 10.45 -0.58 -8.55
CA HIS A 263 11.03 0.59 -9.22
C HIS A 263 10.01 1.72 -9.37
N GLN A 264 8.75 1.38 -9.66
CA GLN A 264 7.64 2.34 -9.72
C GLN A 264 7.44 3.01 -8.35
N MET A 265 7.39 2.24 -7.26
CA MET A 265 7.29 2.77 -5.90
C MET A 265 8.53 3.58 -5.48
N GLN A 266 9.73 3.19 -5.89
CA GLN A 266 10.95 3.97 -5.66
C GLN A 266 10.87 5.34 -6.36
N PHE A 267 10.37 5.39 -7.60
CA PHE A 267 10.12 6.65 -8.29
C PHE A 267 9.07 7.48 -7.55
N THR A 268 7.94 6.90 -7.14
CA THR A 268 6.89 7.59 -6.38
C THR A 268 7.43 8.25 -5.10
N PHE A 269 8.17 7.52 -4.27
CA PHE A 269 8.80 8.12 -3.09
C PHE A 269 9.87 9.15 -3.48
N GLY A 270 10.64 8.87 -4.53
CA GLY A 270 11.65 9.79 -5.05
C GLY A 270 11.09 11.13 -5.53
N HIS A 271 9.91 11.11 -6.15
CA HIS A 271 9.17 12.29 -6.59
C HIS A 271 8.74 13.14 -5.38
N GLU A 272 8.14 12.53 -4.35
CA GLU A 272 7.78 13.24 -3.11
C GLU A 272 9.01 13.80 -2.37
N TYR A 273 10.11 13.06 -2.36
CA TYR A 273 11.37 13.54 -1.81
C TYR A 273 11.98 14.67 -2.65
N ALA A 274 11.81 14.66 -3.97
CA ALA A 274 12.25 15.75 -4.83
C ALA A 274 11.46 17.03 -4.54
N HIS A 275 10.14 16.95 -4.31
CA HIS A 275 9.36 18.10 -3.82
C HIS A 275 9.92 18.64 -2.50
N HIS A 276 10.30 17.77 -1.57
CA HIS A 276 10.91 18.18 -0.32
C HIS A 276 12.27 18.87 -0.52
N LEU A 277 13.19 18.22 -1.23
CA LEU A 277 14.55 18.71 -1.47
C LEU A 277 14.59 20.01 -2.27
N CYS A 278 13.65 20.20 -3.19
CA CYS A 278 13.54 21.43 -3.99
C CYS A 278 12.77 22.54 -3.27
N GLY A 279 12.27 22.29 -2.05
CA GLY A 279 11.56 23.29 -1.26
C GLY A 279 10.15 23.62 -1.79
N HIS A 280 9.51 22.70 -2.52
CA HIS A 280 8.18 22.92 -3.11
C HIS A 280 7.05 22.94 -2.06
N MET A 281 7.36 22.58 -0.82
CA MET A 281 6.40 22.37 0.27
C MET A 281 5.80 23.68 0.80
N SER A 282 4.48 23.84 0.72
CA SER A 282 3.73 24.96 1.33
C SER A 282 3.77 24.98 2.86
N SER A 283 3.41 26.11 3.49
CA SER A 283 3.47 26.30 4.95
C SER A 283 2.43 25.46 5.71
N PRO A 284 2.70 25.07 6.98
CA PRO A 284 1.80 24.20 7.76
C PRO A 284 0.37 24.74 7.94
N GLU A 285 0.20 26.06 7.94
CA GLU A 285 -1.08 26.74 8.21
C GLU A 285 -2.13 26.47 7.11
N THR A 286 -1.69 26.26 5.86
CA THR A 286 -2.59 25.90 4.75
C THR A 286 -3.16 24.48 4.82
N CYS A 287 -2.67 23.65 5.74
CA CYS A 287 -3.07 22.24 5.86
C CYS A 287 -4.28 22.01 6.80
N PHE A 288 -4.61 22.98 7.66
CA PHE A 288 -5.66 22.84 8.69
C PHE A 288 -7.09 22.97 8.13
N ASP A 289 -7.30 23.78 7.08
CA ASP A 289 -8.61 23.94 6.44
C ASP A 289 -9.04 22.71 5.61
N ALA A 290 -8.14 21.73 5.45
CA ALA A 290 -8.33 20.59 4.57
C ALA A 290 -8.55 19.25 5.32
N ILE A 291 -8.72 19.24 6.64
CA ILE A 291 -9.01 18.02 7.39
C ILE A 291 -10.36 18.21 8.11
N SER A 292 -11.46 18.21 7.35
CA SER A 292 -12.78 18.01 7.96
C SER A 292 -12.97 16.51 8.23
N PRO A 293 -13.58 16.10 9.36
CA PRO A 293 -13.79 14.69 9.69
C PRO A 293 -14.68 13.93 8.69
N GLU A 294 -15.36 14.64 7.79
CA GLU A 294 -16.36 14.09 6.87
C GLU A 294 -15.80 13.80 5.46
N THR A 295 -14.51 14.07 5.20
CA THR A 295 -13.90 13.89 3.88
C THR A 295 -12.57 13.12 3.95
N SER A 296 -12.27 12.36 2.90
CA SER A 296 -11.11 11.47 2.76
C SER A 296 -9.81 12.04 3.33
N ILE A 297 -8.94 11.17 3.87
CA ILE A 297 -7.60 11.54 4.38
C ILE A 297 -6.80 12.35 3.35
N PHE A 298 -7.04 12.06 2.08
CA PHE A 298 -6.70 12.92 0.96
C PHE A 298 -7.88 13.84 0.65
N ASN A 299 -8.06 14.92 1.40
CA ASN A 299 -9.08 15.91 1.02
C ASN A 299 -8.74 16.41 -0.40
N ARG A 300 -9.74 16.60 -1.26
CA ARG A 300 -9.56 17.20 -2.58
C ARG A 300 -8.92 18.59 -2.53
N ASN A 301 -8.99 19.26 -1.37
CA ASN A 301 -8.32 20.54 -1.09
C ASN A 301 -6.97 20.38 -0.36
N ALA A 302 -6.67 19.21 0.23
CA ALA A 302 -5.34 18.88 0.79
C ALA A 302 -4.40 18.31 -0.28
N LEU A 303 -4.92 17.89 -1.44
CA LEU A 303 -4.14 17.61 -2.62
C LEU A 303 -3.36 18.87 -2.98
N ARG A 304 -2.08 18.82 -2.67
CA ARG A 304 -1.14 19.90 -2.93
C ARG A 304 -1.09 20.14 -4.42
N LEU A 305 -1.72 21.23 -4.83
CA LEU A 305 -1.69 21.69 -6.20
C LEU A 305 -0.30 22.31 -6.43
N TYR A 306 0.68 21.50 -6.85
CA TYR A 306 1.92 22.04 -7.37
C TYR A 306 1.66 22.57 -8.78
N ASN A 307 2.23 23.73 -9.10
CA ASN A 307 2.16 24.26 -10.45
C ASN A 307 2.93 23.32 -11.42
N TYR A 308 2.68 23.47 -12.72
CA TYR A 308 3.27 22.67 -13.79
C TYR A 308 4.79 22.52 -13.66
N ASP A 309 5.51 23.62 -13.43
CA ASP A 309 6.98 23.63 -13.40
C ASP A 309 7.55 22.87 -12.19
N LEU A 310 6.88 22.95 -11.04
CA LEU A 310 7.27 22.22 -9.83
C LEU A 310 7.12 20.70 -9.98
N GLU A 311 6.07 20.22 -10.65
CA GLU A 311 5.86 18.81 -10.97
C GLU A 311 6.96 18.28 -11.90
N TYR A 312 7.25 19.02 -12.98
CA TYR A 312 8.31 18.65 -13.92
C TYR A 312 9.69 18.63 -13.26
N GLN A 313 9.95 19.60 -12.38
CA GLN A 313 11.18 19.67 -11.62
C GLN A 313 11.30 18.49 -10.64
N ALA A 314 10.22 18.11 -9.97
CA ALA A 314 10.22 16.97 -9.07
C ALA A 314 10.44 15.64 -9.82
N ASP A 315 9.79 15.44 -10.97
CA ASP A 315 9.99 14.27 -11.83
C ASP A 315 11.46 14.13 -12.23
N LEU A 316 12.07 15.19 -12.76
CA LEU A 316 13.46 15.17 -13.19
C LEU A 316 14.43 14.95 -12.01
N ASN A 317 14.22 15.67 -10.90
CA ASN A 317 15.11 15.60 -9.74
C ASN A 317 14.99 14.28 -8.98
N SER A 318 13.84 13.59 -9.03
CA SER A 318 13.70 12.24 -8.49
C SER A 318 14.72 11.27 -9.08
N LEU A 319 15.11 11.48 -10.34
CA LEU A 319 16.12 10.68 -11.03
C LEU A 319 17.52 11.30 -10.94
N MET A 320 17.65 12.62 -11.13
CA MET A 320 18.96 13.30 -11.09
C MET A 320 19.64 13.24 -9.71
N ASN A 321 18.86 13.04 -8.63
CA ASN A 321 19.40 12.83 -7.30
C ASN A 321 20.08 11.46 -7.12
N ILE A 322 19.85 10.50 -8.03
CA ILE A 322 20.54 9.20 -8.08
C ILE A 322 21.85 9.37 -8.87
N GLN A 323 22.91 9.76 -8.17
CA GLN A 323 24.17 10.15 -8.84
C GLN A 323 25.19 9.02 -8.97
N ASN A 324 25.21 8.08 -8.02
CA ASN A 324 26.32 7.14 -7.85
C ASN A 324 25.97 5.67 -8.12
N ASP A 325 24.79 5.40 -8.66
CA ASP A 325 24.35 4.05 -9.00
C ASP A 325 23.64 4.05 -10.36
N PRO A 326 24.38 3.82 -11.46
CA PRO A 326 23.81 3.81 -12.81
C PRO A 326 22.73 2.75 -13.02
N ASN A 327 22.85 1.61 -12.32
CA ASN A 327 21.88 0.54 -12.43
C ASN A 327 20.57 0.92 -11.71
N ALA A 328 20.66 1.43 -10.48
CA ALA A 328 19.50 1.95 -9.78
C ALA A 328 18.85 3.12 -10.54
N TYR A 329 19.65 4.02 -11.11
CA TYR A 329 19.16 5.09 -11.97
C TYR A 329 18.32 4.53 -13.12
N ALA A 330 18.85 3.57 -13.89
CA ALA A 330 18.16 3.00 -15.03
C ALA A 330 16.85 2.29 -14.63
N GLN A 331 16.89 1.55 -13.51
CA GLN A 331 15.74 0.86 -12.95
C GLN A 331 14.64 1.83 -12.51
N VAL A 332 14.97 2.85 -11.72
CA VAL A 332 14.00 3.85 -11.25
C VAL A 332 13.51 4.73 -12.40
N ALA A 333 14.35 5.05 -13.38
CA ALA A 333 13.95 5.77 -14.58
C ALA A 333 12.93 4.97 -15.41
N MET A 334 13.12 3.65 -15.56
CA MET A 334 12.12 2.79 -16.19
C MET A 334 10.82 2.75 -15.36
N GLY A 335 10.92 2.72 -14.02
CA GLY A 335 9.78 2.88 -13.13
C GLY A 335 9.01 4.18 -13.37
N ALA A 336 9.71 5.30 -13.50
CA ALA A 336 9.14 6.61 -13.80
C ALA A 336 8.38 6.62 -15.14
N PHE A 337 9.00 6.04 -16.17
CA PHE A 337 8.38 5.87 -17.48
C PHE A 337 7.05 5.09 -17.37
N SER A 338 7.06 3.93 -16.72
CA SER A 338 5.84 3.12 -16.54
C SER A 338 4.77 3.85 -15.74
N VAL A 339 5.13 4.52 -14.63
CA VAL A 339 4.16 5.26 -13.80
C VAL A 339 3.44 6.32 -14.63
N LEU A 340 4.18 7.17 -15.35
CA LEU A 340 3.58 8.24 -16.15
C LEU A 340 2.76 7.69 -17.32
N LEU A 341 3.21 6.59 -17.95
CA LEU A 341 2.45 5.90 -18.98
C LEU A 341 1.12 5.34 -18.45
N TYR A 342 1.12 4.74 -17.25
CA TYR A 342 -0.08 4.18 -16.63
C TYR A 342 -1.09 5.27 -16.22
N LEU A 343 -0.60 6.41 -15.74
CA LEU A 343 -1.45 7.56 -15.44
C LEU A 343 -2.05 8.16 -16.72
N HIS A 344 -1.29 8.20 -17.82
CA HIS A 344 -1.82 8.59 -19.13
C HIS A 344 -2.89 7.62 -19.62
N PHE A 345 -2.64 6.31 -19.56
CA PHE A 345 -3.63 5.29 -19.88
C PHE A 345 -4.94 5.49 -19.10
N LEU A 346 -4.84 5.72 -17.79
CA LEU A 346 -6.01 5.90 -16.92
C LEU A 346 -6.81 7.14 -17.31
N HIS A 347 -6.12 8.25 -17.61
CA HIS A 347 -6.75 9.46 -18.09
C HIS A 347 -7.54 9.21 -19.38
N ASP A 348 -6.93 8.54 -20.36
CA ASP A 348 -7.58 8.21 -21.64
C ASP A 348 -8.81 7.33 -21.46
N VAL A 349 -8.74 6.33 -20.58
CA VAL A 349 -9.88 5.46 -20.24
C VAL A 349 -11.01 6.27 -19.62
N TRP A 350 -10.71 7.15 -18.66
CA TRP A 350 -11.75 7.98 -18.03
C TRP A 350 -12.40 8.95 -19.00
N GLU A 351 -11.64 9.57 -19.90
CA GLU A 351 -12.18 10.44 -20.94
C GLU A 351 -13.10 9.68 -21.88
N LYS A 352 -12.68 8.49 -22.36
CA LYS A 352 -13.50 7.64 -23.23
C LYS A 352 -14.80 7.17 -22.58
N LEU A 353 -14.79 6.96 -21.26
CA LEU A 353 -15.95 6.49 -20.49
C LEU A 353 -16.80 7.64 -19.91
N GLY A 354 -16.40 8.90 -20.08
CA GLY A 354 -17.08 10.05 -19.49
C GLY A 354 -17.10 10.03 -17.95
N LEU A 355 -16.14 9.35 -17.32
CA LEU A 355 -16.05 9.25 -15.86
C LEU A 355 -15.49 10.56 -15.28
N LYS A 356 -16.06 11.05 -14.18
CA LYS A 356 -15.56 12.24 -13.50
C LYS A 356 -14.11 12.00 -13.05
N ARG A 357 -13.22 12.91 -13.46
CA ARG A 357 -11.78 12.89 -13.16
C ARG A 357 -11.54 12.65 -11.67
N PHE A 358 -10.76 11.62 -11.34
CA PHE A 358 -10.16 11.52 -10.01
C PHE A 358 -9.07 12.59 -9.94
N SER A 359 -9.42 13.71 -9.29
CA SER A 359 -8.50 14.71 -8.75
C SER A 359 -7.29 15.15 -9.60
N VAL A 360 -7.46 15.29 -10.91
CA VAL A 360 -6.56 16.12 -11.72
C VAL A 360 -7.32 17.40 -11.99
N SER A 361 -7.10 18.40 -11.11
CA SER A 361 -7.50 19.78 -11.37
C SER A 361 -7.03 20.19 -12.78
N GLU A 362 -7.80 21.03 -13.47
CA GLU A 362 -7.41 21.65 -14.75
C GLU A 362 -6.07 22.41 -14.68
N THR A 363 -5.50 22.58 -13.48
CA THR A 363 -4.22 23.22 -13.18
C THR A 363 -3.02 22.26 -13.16
N HIS A 364 -3.15 20.99 -13.55
CA HIS A 364 -2.02 20.04 -13.59
C HIS A 364 -1.55 19.72 -15.01
N PRO A 365 -0.24 19.45 -15.20
CA PRO A 365 0.25 18.87 -16.43
C PRO A 365 -0.34 17.48 -16.64
N SER A 366 -0.75 17.20 -17.87
CA SER A 366 -1.17 15.85 -18.23
C SER A 366 -0.01 14.86 -18.02
N ALA A 367 -0.32 13.61 -17.70
CA ALA A 367 0.71 12.58 -17.51
C ALA A 367 1.59 12.40 -18.77
N ILE A 368 1.01 12.59 -19.97
CA ILE A 368 1.76 12.56 -21.23
C ILE A 368 2.70 13.76 -21.39
N ASP A 369 2.31 14.96 -20.95
CA ASP A 369 3.20 16.12 -20.98
C ASP A 369 4.36 15.95 -19.99
N ARG A 370 4.08 15.44 -18.78
CA ARG A 370 5.11 15.05 -17.80
C ARG A 370 6.07 14.04 -18.38
N LEU A 371 5.55 12.99 -19.03
CA LEU A 371 6.37 11.95 -19.65
C LEU A 371 7.29 12.51 -20.75
N LYS A 372 6.74 13.33 -21.66
CA LYS A 372 7.50 13.97 -22.73
C LYS A 372 8.58 14.91 -22.17
N LYS A 373 8.25 15.75 -21.20
CA LYS A 373 9.21 16.64 -20.55
C LYS A 373 10.28 15.88 -19.78
N LEU A 374 9.93 14.78 -19.11
CA LEU A 374 10.88 13.92 -18.42
C LEU A 374 11.88 13.34 -19.42
N ILE A 375 11.42 12.69 -20.49
CA ILE A 375 12.28 12.12 -21.54
C ILE A 375 13.18 13.20 -22.16
N GLN A 376 12.62 14.37 -22.47
CA GLN A 376 13.40 15.51 -22.97
C GLN A 376 14.48 15.96 -21.97
N GLY A 377 14.14 16.07 -20.68
CA GLY A 377 15.05 16.48 -19.62
C GLY A 377 16.14 15.45 -19.32
N LEU A 378 15.85 14.16 -19.50
CA LEU A 378 16.82 13.07 -19.38
C LEU A 378 17.77 12.99 -20.59
N GLY A 379 17.29 13.36 -21.78
CA GLY A 379 18.05 13.29 -23.03
C GLY A 379 18.64 11.89 -23.26
N LYS A 380 19.96 11.80 -23.43
CA LYS A 380 20.67 10.52 -23.65
C LYS A 380 20.59 9.54 -22.47
N LYS A 381 20.17 10.01 -21.28
CA LYS A 381 19.96 9.17 -20.10
C LYS A 381 18.51 8.70 -19.96
N SER A 382 17.68 8.91 -20.99
CA SER A 382 16.32 8.38 -21.03
C SER A 382 16.35 6.85 -20.97
N PRO A 383 15.44 6.20 -20.23
CA PRO A 383 15.34 4.74 -20.17
C PRO A 383 14.78 4.13 -21.46
N VAL A 384 14.20 4.96 -22.33
CA VAL A 384 13.55 4.56 -23.58
C VAL A 384 13.96 5.49 -24.73
N SER A 385 13.97 4.95 -25.93
CA SER A 385 14.06 5.66 -27.20
C SER A 385 12.71 6.27 -27.60
N GLU A 386 12.73 7.20 -28.56
CA GLU A 386 11.52 7.80 -29.13
C GLU A 386 10.58 6.73 -29.73
N LYS A 387 11.15 5.75 -30.43
CA LYS A 387 10.39 4.62 -30.96
C LYS A 387 9.72 3.78 -29.86
N GLU A 388 10.44 3.46 -28.79
CA GLU A 388 9.87 2.70 -27.66
C GLU A 388 8.75 3.47 -26.95
N LEU A 389 8.86 4.80 -26.87
CA LEU A 389 7.77 5.67 -26.40
C LEU A 389 6.55 5.55 -27.33
N GLU A 390 6.72 5.69 -28.64
CA GLU A 390 5.64 5.57 -29.63
C GLU A 390 4.95 4.20 -29.56
N ASP A 391 5.74 3.12 -29.53
CA ASP A 391 5.25 1.74 -29.41
C ASP A 391 4.45 1.55 -28.10
N SER A 392 4.91 2.14 -27.00
CA SER A 392 4.22 2.07 -25.70
C SER A 392 2.92 2.86 -25.67
N LEU A 393 2.87 4.02 -26.35
CA LEU A 393 1.64 4.81 -26.50
C LEU A 393 0.63 4.10 -27.42
N ALA A 394 1.10 3.44 -28.48
CA ALA A 394 0.25 2.61 -29.33
C ALA A 394 -0.37 1.45 -28.52
N LEU A 395 0.44 0.76 -27.70
CA LEU A 395 -0.06 -0.29 -26.81
C LEU A 395 -1.08 0.24 -25.79
N SER A 396 -0.83 1.42 -25.19
CA SER A 396 -1.78 2.08 -24.28
C SER A 396 -3.13 2.33 -24.97
N ASN A 397 -3.10 2.83 -26.20
CA ASN A 397 -4.30 3.06 -27.01
C ASN A 397 -5.05 1.75 -27.31
N ASP A 398 -4.34 0.70 -27.69
CA ASP A 398 -4.95 -0.61 -27.97
C ASP A 398 -5.61 -1.20 -26.72
N LEU A 399 -4.90 -1.20 -25.59
CA LEU A 399 -5.43 -1.68 -24.31
C LEU A 399 -6.67 -0.90 -23.88
N SER A 400 -6.67 0.43 -24.04
CA SER A 400 -7.82 1.25 -23.64
C SER A 400 -9.03 0.97 -24.53
N ALA A 401 -8.82 0.80 -25.84
CA ALA A 401 -9.90 0.44 -26.77
C ALA A 401 -10.46 -0.96 -26.50
N ILE A 402 -9.59 -1.93 -26.16
CA ILE A 402 -10.00 -3.28 -25.75
C ILE A 402 -10.83 -3.20 -24.46
N PHE A 403 -10.35 -2.45 -23.46
CA PHE A 403 -11.02 -2.30 -22.17
C PHE A 403 -12.42 -1.70 -22.29
N VAL A 404 -12.59 -0.63 -23.08
CA VAL A 404 -13.92 -0.04 -23.31
C VAL A 404 -14.88 -1.06 -23.94
N ARG A 405 -14.44 -1.80 -24.97
CA ARG A 405 -15.25 -2.86 -25.58
C ARG A 405 -15.58 -3.99 -24.61
N GLN A 406 -14.68 -4.31 -23.68
CA GLN A 406 -14.92 -5.32 -22.66
C GLN A 406 -16.02 -4.86 -21.69
N LEU A 407 -16.00 -3.60 -21.27
CA LEU A 407 -17.04 -3.03 -20.41
C LEU A 407 -18.41 -3.02 -21.09
N GLU A 408 -18.48 -2.63 -22.38
CA GLU A 408 -19.72 -2.65 -23.17
C GLU A 408 -20.34 -4.05 -23.30
N ARG A 409 -19.53 -5.10 -23.22
CA ARG A 409 -19.99 -6.51 -23.27
C ARG A 409 -20.16 -7.14 -21.89
N GLY A 410 -19.69 -6.45 -20.85
CA GLY A 410 -19.60 -6.94 -19.49
C GLY A 410 -20.83 -6.61 -18.67
N ARG A 411 -20.64 -6.47 -17.35
CA ARG A 411 -21.69 -6.00 -16.46
C ARG A 411 -21.71 -4.47 -16.43
N ASP A 412 -22.91 -3.89 -16.47
CA ASP A 412 -23.11 -2.44 -16.40
C ASP A 412 -22.58 -1.83 -15.09
N ASP A 413 -22.54 -2.63 -14.01
CA ASP A 413 -22.07 -2.21 -12.70
C ASP A 413 -20.55 -2.39 -12.49
N ALA A 414 -19.80 -2.83 -13.52
CA ALA A 414 -18.41 -3.28 -13.38
C ALA A 414 -17.44 -2.23 -12.80
N LEU A 415 -17.78 -0.94 -12.86
CA LEU A 415 -16.99 0.16 -12.28
C LEU A 415 -17.64 0.83 -11.06
N THR A 416 -18.79 0.35 -10.59
CA THR A 416 -19.54 0.95 -9.48
C THR A 416 -19.76 0.00 -8.31
N PHE A 417 -19.88 -1.31 -8.55
CA PHE A 417 -20.04 -2.26 -7.46
C PHE A 417 -18.73 -2.40 -6.66
N TYR A 418 -18.83 -2.35 -5.33
CA TYR A 418 -17.70 -2.62 -4.45
C TYR A 418 -17.46 -4.12 -4.30
N GLY A 419 -16.26 -4.61 -4.59
CA GLY A 419 -15.93 -6.04 -4.47
C GLY A 419 -14.68 -6.46 -5.24
N SER A 420 -14.47 -7.77 -5.33
CA SER A 420 -13.30 -8.38 -5.98
C SER A 420 -13.57 -8.75 -7.44
N VAL A 421 -12.58 -8.54 -8.32
CA VAL A 421 -12.51 -9.11 -9.67
C VAL A 421 -11.19 -9.87 -9.84
N TYR A 422 -11.18 -10.94 -10.63
CA TYR A 422 -10.07 -11.89 -10.66
C TYR A 422 -9.46 -12.05 -12.05
N LEU A 423 -8.20 -12.52 -12.11
CA LEU A 423 -7.60 -13.01 -13.36
C LEU A 423 -8.12 -14.43 -13.64
N PRO A 424 -8.95 -14.62 -14.69
CA PRO A 424 -9.72 -15.85 -14.87
C PRO A 424 -8.87 -17.12 -15.03
N SER A 425 -7.68 -17.03 -15.63
CA SER A 425 -6.83 -18.21 -15.82
C SER A 425 -6.02 -18.59 -14.58
N TYR A 426 -6.01 -17.76 -13.53
CA TYR A 426 -5.17 -17.94 -12.34
C TYR A 426 -5.96 -18.22 -11.07
N ILE A 427 -7.25 -18.56 -11.19
CA ILE A 427 -8.12 -18.91 -10.07
C ILE A 427 -8.87 -20.22 -10.34
N SER A 428 -8.89 -21.08 -9.32
CA SER A 428 -9.55 -22.38 -9.37
C SER A 428 -11.07 -22.33 -9.15
N LYS A 429 -11.58 -21.30 -8.43
CA LYS A 429 -13.00 -21.10 -8.16
C LYS A 429 -13.32 -19.63 -7.84
N LEU A 430 -14.38 -19.10 -8.42
CA LEU A 430 -14.95 -17.80 -8.03
C LEU A 430 -15.52 -17.90 -6.60
N LYS A 431 -15.05 -17.02 -5.72
CA LYS A 431 -15.50 -16.95 -4.32
C LYS A 431 -16.63 -15.93 -4.15
N ARG A 432 -17.57 -16.24 -3.25
CA ARG A 432 -18.69 -15.38 -2.83
C ARG A 432 -18.30 -14.63 -1.55
N ASP A 433 -18.36 -13.29 -1.61
CA ASP A 433 -18.05 -12.42 -0.47
C ASP A 433 -18.91 -12.80 0.77
N ARG A 434 -18.28 -12.80 1.95
CA ARG A 434 -18.84 -13.21 3.26
C ARG A 434 -19.34 -14.66 3.40
N ILE A 435 -19.30 -15.47 2.34
CA ILE A 435 -19.68 -16.90 2.38
C ILE A 435 -18.44 -17.78 2.32
N ASP A 436 -17.54 -17.48 1.39
CA ASP A 436 -16.30 -18.22 1.18
C ASP A 436 -15.10 -17.65 1.98
N PHE A 437 -15.33 -16.62 2.82
CA PHE A 437 -14.30 -15.90 3.61
C PHE A 437 -14.66 -15.70 5.08
#